data_AF-A0A8S0UBI7-F1
#
_entry.id   AF-A0A8S0UBI7-F1
#
_cell.length_a   1.000
_cell.length_b   1.000
_cell.length_c   1.000
_cell.angle_alpha   90.00
_cell.angle_beta   90.00
_cell.angle_gamma   90.00
#
_symmetry.space_group_name_H-M   'P 1'
#
loop_
_entity.id
_entity.type
_entity.pdbx_description
1 polymer ?
#
loop_
_entity_poly.entity_id
_entity_poly.type
_entity_poly.pdbx_seq_one_letter_code
_entity_poly.pdbx_strand_id
1 'polypeptide(L)'
;MVRGLSLTLKYFFEKKVTINYPFEKGPLSPRFRGEHALRRYPTGEERCIACKLCEAICPAQAITIEAEEREDGSRRTTRYDIDMTKCIYCGFCQEACPVDAIVEGPNFEFATETHEELLYDKEKLLENGDRWETEIAENLRSESLYR
;
A
#
# COMPACT_ATOMS: atom_id res chain seq x y z
N MET A 1 48.53 7.89 -2.89
CA MET A 1 48.28 6.44 -2.70
C MET A 1 48.13 6.04 -1.24
N VAL A 2 49.11 6.31 -0.36
CA VAL A 2 49.06 5.90 1.08
C VAL A 2 47.84 6.45 1.85
N ARG A 3 47.44 7.71 1.61
CA ARG A 3 46.23 8.29 2.23
C ARG A 3 44.93 7.52 1.89
N GLY A 4 44.82 6.97 0.68
CA GLY A 4 43.67 6.17 0.27
C GLY A 4 43.63 4.82 0.99
N LEU A 5 44.76 4.13 1.06
CA LEU A 5 44.89 2.87 1.80
C LEU A 5 44.60 3.04 3.30
N SER A 6 45.03 4.16 3.90
CA SER A 6 44.73 4.48 5.30
C SER A 6 43.24 4.70 5.55
N LEU A 7 42.53 5.31 4.59
CA LEU A 7 41.07 5.46 4.67
C LEU A 7 40.37 4.10 4.58
N THR A 8 40.79 3.23 3.65
CA THR A 8 40.24 1.87 3.52
C THR A 8 40.47 1.05 4.80
N LEU A 9 41.66 1.13 5.40
CA LEU A 9 41.98 0.44 6.64
C LEU A 9 41.10 0.93 7.81
N LYS A 10 40.79 2.22 7.87
CA LYS A 10 39.86 2.78 8.87
C LYS A 10 38.46 2.14 8.77
N TYR A 11 37.87 2.13 7.57
CA TYR A 11 36.55 1.52 7.35
C TYR A 11 36.54 0.00 7.51
N PHE A 12 37.70 -0.66 7.35
CA PHE A 12 37.84 -2.08 7.61
C PHE A 12 37.58 -2.42 9.08
N PHE A 13 38.12 -1.63 10.02
CA PHE A 13 37.94 -1.83 11.46
C PHE A 13 36.67 -1.17 12.04
N GLU A 14 36.00 -0.30 11.29
CA GLU A 14 34.73 0.32 11.73
C GLU A 14 33.58 -0.71 11.72
N LYS A 15 32.62 -0.53 12.64
CA LYS A 15 31.42 -1.39 12.74
C LYS A 15 30.62 -1.29 11.44
N LYS A 16 30.17 -2.43 10.94
CA LYS A 16 29.38 -2.49 9.70
C LYS A 16 27.97 -1.97 9.92
N VAL A 17 27.46 -1.25 8.93
CA VAL A 17 26.10 -0.68 8.91
C VAL A 17 25.03 -1.68 8.46
N THR A 18 25.43 -2.91 8.13
CA THR A 18 24.55 -3.98 7.65
C THR A 18 23.58 -4.42 8.73
N ILE A 19 22.28 -4.48 8.39
CA ILE A 19 21.24 -5.10 9.21
C ILE A 19 21.11 -6.60 8.89
N ASN A 20 20.68 -7.41 9.85
CA ASN A 20 20.50 -8.84 9.65
C ASN A 20 19.08 -9.18 9.17
N TYR A 21 18.79 -8.89 7.91
CA TYR A 21 17.53 -9.31 7.28
C TYR A 21 17.50 -10.84 7.13
N PRO A 22 16.41 -11.55 7.49
CA PRO A 22 15.04 -11.07 7.76
C PRO A 22 14.70 -10.81 9.23
N PHE A 23 15.62 -11.02 10.17
CA PHE A 23 15.36 -10.91 11.61
C PHE A 23 15.27 -9.46 12.10
N GLU A 24 16.04 -8.57 11.49
CA GLU A 24 16.01 -7.12 11.72
C GLU A 24 15.61 -6.43 10.42
N LYS A 25 14.55 -5.61 10.47
CA LYS A 25 14.05 -4.83 9.32
C LYS A 25 14.47 -3.38 9.43
N GLY A 26 14.58 -2.70 8.29
CA GLY A 26 14.85 -1.27 8.24
C GLY A 26 13.72 -0.45 8.87
N PRO A 27 14.02 0.71 9.47
CA PRO A 27 12.99 1.58 10.03
C PRO A 27 12.13 2.16 8.89
N LEU A 28 10.80 2.06 9.03
CA LEU A 28 9.84 2.64 8.10
C LEU A 28 9.10 3.81 8.74
N SER A 29 8.78 4.82 7.94
CA SER A 29 7.90 5.90 8.36
C SER A 29 6.43 5.50 8.26
N PRO A 30 5.51 6.09 9.06
CA PRO A 30 4.06 5.84 8.92
C PRO A 30 3.48 6.22 7.54
N ARG A 31 4.19 7.05 6.76
CA ARG A 31 3.85 7.44 5.38
C ARG A 31 4.40 6.50 4.31
N PHE A 32 4.94 5.35 4.72
CA PHE A 32 5.46 4.38 3.78
C PHE A 32 4.33 3.89 2.85
N ARG A 33 4.68 3.68 1.58
CA ARG A 33 3.75 3.29 0.52
C ARG A 33 4.06 1.87 0.06
N GLY A 34 3.19 0.93 0.40
CA GLY A 34 3.36 -0.49 0.11
C GLY A 34 2.13 -1.12 -0.57
N GLU A 35 1.80 -2.33 -0.15
CA GLU A 35 0.70 -3.13 -0.68
C GLU A 35 -0.64 -2.40 -0.50
N HIS A 36 -1.46 -2.40 -1.55
CA HIS A 36 -2.76 -1.75 -1.48
C HIS A 36 -3.76 -2.56 -0.65
N ALA A 37 -4.63 -1.87 0.06
CA ALA A 37 -5.67 -2.45 0.89
C ALA A 37 -6.98 -1.66 0.79
N LEU A 38 -8.10 -2.37 0.68
CA LEU A 38 -9.43 -1.79 0.80
C LEU A 38 -9.92 -1.92 2.24
N ARG A 39 -10.31 -0.80 2.83
CA ARG A 39 -10.72 -0.72 4.23
C ARG A 39 -12.23 -0.80 4.40
N ARG A 40 -12.62 -1.22 5.61
CA ARG A 40 -14.00 -1.24 6.08
C ARG A 40 -14.24 -0.14 7.12
N TYR A 41 -15.51 0.20 7.32
CA TYR A 41 -15.95 0.95 8.48
C TYR A 41 -15.87 0.05 9.72
N PRO A 42 -15.87 0.64 10.94
CA PRO A 42 -15.91 -0.14 12.18
C PRO A 42 -17.14 -1.06 12.30
N THR A 43 -18.19 -0.79 11.52
CA THR A 43 -19.41 -1.62 11.41
C THR A 43 -19.23 -2.86 10.53
N GLY A 44 -18.09 -3.01 9.83
CA GLY A 44 -17.81 -4.09 8.89
C GLY A 44 -18.19 -3.79 7.44
N GLU A 45 -18.89 -2.68 7.19
CA GLU A 45 -19.29 -2.26 5.84
C GLU A 45 -18.10 -1.73 5.04
N GLU A 46 -18.02 -2.01 3.75
CA GLU A 46 -16.94 -1.50 2.91
C GLU A 46 -16.99 0.03 2.77
N ARG A 47 -15.82 0.69 2.84
CA ARG A 47 -15.75 2.16 2.70
C ARG A 47 -16.00 2.64 1.28
N CYS A 48 -15.68 1.81 0.28
CA CYS A 48 -15.74 2.21 -1.12
C CYS A 48 -17.19 2.53 -1.56
N ILE A 49 -17.40 3.73 -2.08
CA ILE A 49 -18.68 4.21 -2.63
C ILE A 49 -18.71 4.25 -4.17
N ALA A 50 -17.75 3.57 -4.81
CA ALA A 50 -17.62 3.48 -6.26
C ALA A 50 -17.60 4.84 -7.00
N CYS A 51 -16.92 5.85 -6.43
CA CYS A 51 -16.82 7.19 -7.01
C CYS A 51 -15.92 7.29 -8.25
N LYS A 52 -15.09 6.28 -8.51
CA LYS A 52 -14.10 6.21 -9.62
C LYS A 52 -13.02 7.30 -9.65
N LEU A 53 -12.87 8.08 -8.57
CA LEU A 53 -11.81 9.11 -8.50
C LEU A 53 -10.40 8.50 -8.49
N CYS A 54 -10.21 7.36 -7.81
CA CYS A 54 -8.93 6.65 -7.79
C CYS A 54 -8.55 6.07 -9.16
N GLU A 55 -9.52 5.61 -9.94
CA GLU A 55 -9.32 5.16 -11.33
C GLU A 55 -8.92 6.34 -12.23
N ALA A 56 -9.60 7.48 -12.10
CA ALA A 56 -9.32 8.67 -12.89
C ALA A 56 -7.95 9.30 -12.62
N ILE A 57 -7.50 9.33 -11.36
CA ILE A 57 -6.20 9.94 -10.98
C ILE A 57 -5.02 9.00 -11.21
N CYS A 58 -5.25 7.70 -11.41
CA CYS A 58 -4.17 6.73 -11.52
C CYS A 58 -3.30 7.03 -12.75
N PRO A 59 -2.02 7.43 -12.57
CA PRO A 59 -1.17 7.85 -13.69
C PRO A 59 -0.83 6.70 -14.64
N ALA A 60 -0.80 5.47 -14.12
CA ALA A 60 -0.51 4.27 -14.89
C ALA A 60 -1.77 3.50 -15.34
N GLN A 61 -2.98 4.00 -15.03
CA GLN A 61 -4.25 3.33 -15.33
C GLN A 61 -4.27 1.84 -14.89
N ALA A 62 -3.76 1.58 -13.69
CA ALA A 62 -3.65 0.24 -13.11
C ALA A 62 -4.97 -0.25 -12.48
N ILE A 63 -5.89 0.67 -12.17
CA ILE A 63 -7.13 0.40 -11.44
C ILE A 63 -8.29 0.29 -12.44
N THR A 64 -9.11 -0.74 -12.32
CA THR A 64 -10.36 -0.90 -13.10
C THR A 64 -11.54 -1.04 -12.16
N ILE A 65 -12.57 -0.19 -12.32
CA ILE A 65 -13.72 -0.16 -11.41
C ILE A 65 -15.04 -0.30 -12.16
N GLU A 66 -15.86 -1.26 -11.74
CA GLU A 66 -17.26 -1.39 -12.17
C GLU A 66 -18.17 -1.23 -10.95
N ALA A 67 -19.29 -0.54 -11.14
CA ALA A 67 -20.18 -0.12 -10.07
C ALA A 67 -21.61 -0.51 -10.38
N GLU A 68 -22.29 -1.12 -9.42
CA GLU A 68 -23.70 -1.47 -9.51
C GLU A 68 -24.44 -1.02 -8.24
N GLU A 69 -25.75 -0.89 -8.36
CA GLU A 69 -26.63 -0.62 -7.23
C GLU A 69 -26.97 -1.95 -6.54
N ARG A 70 -26.68 -2.03 -5.24
CA ARG A 70 -27.00 -3.20 -4.43
C ARG A 70 -28.48 -3.16 -4.03
N GLU A 71 -29.02 -4.30 -3.59
CA GLU A 71 -30.43 -4.46 -3.15
C GLU A 71 -30.87 -3.46 -2.06
N ASP A 72 -29.93 -2.91 -1.29
CA ASP A 72 -30.16 -1.91 -0.25
C ASP A 72 -30.21 -0.46 -0.78
N GLY A 73 -30.08 -0.27 -2.10
CA GLY A 73 -30.01 1.04 -2.75
C GLY A 73 -28.65 1.73 -2.60
N SER A 74 -27.65 1.06 -2.00
CA SER A 74 -26.30 1.59 -1.89
C SER A 74 -25.50 1.32 -3.18
N ARG A 75 -24.70 2.29 -3.60
CA ARG A 75 -23.81 2.13 -4.76
C ARG A 75 -22.49 1.50 -4.33
N ARG A 76 -22.19 0.31 -4.84
CA ARG A 76 -20.99 -0.47 -4.49
C ARG A 76 -20.23 -0.92 -5.72
N THR A 77 -18.99 -1.34 -5.51
CA THR A 77 -18.17 -1.88 -6.60
C THR A 77 -18.46 -3.36 -6.76
N THR A 78 -18.80 -3.79 -7.97
CA THR A 78 -18.83 -5.23 -8.31
C THR A 78 -17.44 -5.71 -8.63
N ARG A 79 -16.69 -4.88 -9.35
CA ARG A 79 -15.32 -5.12 -9.75
C ARG A 79 -14.42 -3.98 -9.28
N TYR A 80 -13.32 -4.33 -8.64
CA TYR A 80 -12.31 -3.38 -8.22
C TYR A 80 -10.96 -4.10 -8.30
N ASP A 81 -10.33 -3.98 -9.45
CA ASP A 81 -9.11 -4.71 -9.75
C ASP A 81 -7.94 -3.73 -9.82
N ILE A 82 -6.80 -4.14 -9.26
CA ILE A 82 -5.55 -3.39 -9.36
C ILE A 82 -4.49 -4.31 -9.92
N ASP A 83 -3.93 -3.92 -11.05
CA ASP A 83 -2.73 -4.55 -11.58
C ASP A 83 -1.49 -3.97 -10.87
N MET A 84 -0.89 -4.75 -9.96
CA MET A 84 0.29 -4.33 -9.21
C MET A 84 1.54 -4.20 -10.09
N THR A 85 1.56 -4.81 -11.27
CA THR A 85 2.68 -4.71 -12.22
C THR A 85 2.66 -3.40 -12.99
N LYS A 86 1.45 -2.84 -13.23
CA LYS A 86 1.27 -1.49 -13.77
C LYS A 86 1.35 -0.41 -12.70
N CYS A 87 0.99 -0.72 -11.46
CA CYS A 87 1.01 0.24 -10.37
C CYS A 87 2.43 0.76 -10.09
N ILE A 88 2.55 2.08 -9.92
CA ILE A 88 3.83 2.74 -9.61
C ILE A 88 3.97 3.17 -8.14
N TYR A 89 3.04 2.75 -7.27
CA TYR A 89 3.05 3.00 -5.81
C TYR A 89 3.25 4.48 -5.44
N CYS A 90 2.52 5.36 -6.14
CA CYS A 90 2.64 6.80 -5.97
C CYS A 90 1.78 7.36 -4.82
N GLY A 91 0.79 6.63 -4.31
CA GLY A 91 -0.13 7.10 -3.27
C GLY A 91 -1.28 8.01 -3.70
N PHE A 92 -1.39 8.37 -4.99
CA PHE A 92 -2.47 9.26 -5.45
C PHE A 92 -3.87 8.69 -5.24
N CYS A 93 -4.02 7.36 -5.29
CA CYS A 93 -5.29 6.70 -4.99
C CYS A 93 -5.72 6.92 -3.53
N GLN A 94 -4.77 6.92 -2.57
CA GLN A 94 -5.02 7.15 -1.15
C GLN A 94 -5.37 8.61 -0.85
N GLU A 95 -4.80 9.56 -1.58
CA GLU A 95 -5.07 11.00 -1.41
C GLU A 95 -6.37 11.42 -2.11
N ALA A 96 -6.67 10.83 -3.27
CA ALA A 96 -7.88 11.15 -4.03
C ALA A 96 -9.15 10.52 -3.46
N CYS A 97 -9.04 9.53 -2.56
CA CYS A 97 -10.20 8.84 -2.02
C CYS A 97 -10.93 9.73 -0.99
N PRO A 98 -12.20 10.09 -1.21
CA PRO A 98 -12.92 11.01 -0.31
C PRO A 98 -13.33 10.37 1.04
N VAL A 99 -13.20 9.05 1.16
CA VAL A 99 -13.68 8.25 2.31
C VAL A 99 -12.60 7.34 2.90
N ASP A 100 -11.34 7.51 2.45
CA ASP A 100 -10.20 6.64 2.80
C ASP A 100 -10.50 5.14 2.60
N ALA A 101 -11.13 4.80 1.47
CA ALA A 101 -11.46 3.41 1.14
C ALA A 101 -10.25 2.60 0.67
N ILE A 102 -9.47 3.15 -0.25
CA ILE A 102 -8.22 2.53 -0.73
C ILE A 102 -7.05 3.20 -0.03
N VAL A 103 -6.14 2.40 0.49
CA VAL A 103 -4.92 2.88 1.13
C VAL A 103 -3.71 2.05 0.74
N GLU A 104 -2.53 2.66 0.79
CA GLU A 104 -1.27 1.94 0.69
C GLU A 104 -0.82 1.54 2.10
N GLY A 105 -0.78 0.24 2.34
CA GLY A 105 -0.41 -0.34 3.62
C GLY A 105 1.10 -0.40 3.84
N PRO A 106 1.53 -0.82 5.04
CA PRO A 106 2.95 -0.92 5.39
C PRO A 106 3.64 -2.14 4.79
N ASN A 107 2.89 -3.11 4.27
CA ASN A 107 3.47 -4.34 3.74
C ASN A 107 4.23 -4.08 2.44
N PHE A 108 5.48 -4.53 2.38
CA PHE A 108 6.32 -4.46 1.18
C PHE A 108 6.86 -5.83 0.75
N GLU A 109 6.61 -6.87 1.55
CA GLU A 109 7.12 -8.23 1.35
C GLU A 109 6.02 -9.13 0.77
N PHE A 110 5.57 -8.81 -0.44
CA PHE A 110 4.52 -9.56 -1.15
C PHE A 110 5.00 -10.06 -2.51
N ALA A 111 6.28 -10.38 -2.64
CA ALA A 111 6.81 -11.00 -3.85
C ALA A 111 6.12 -12.34 -4.11
N THR A 112 5.66 -12.54 -5.35
CA THR A 112 4.95 -13.73 -5.80
C THR A 112 5.78 -14.49 -6.84
N GLU A 113 5.47 -15.77 -7.03
CA GLU A 113 6.16 -16.61 -8.02
C GLU A 113 5.55 -16.49 -9.42
N THR A 114 4.26 -16.13 -9.50
CA THR A 114 3.52 -15.99 -10.74
C THR A 114 3.07 -14.54 -10.98
N HIS A 115 2.83 -14.21 -12.25
CA HIS A 115 2.38 -12.87 -12.66
C HIS A 115 0.91 -12.64 -12.31
N GLU A 116 0.09 -13.68 -12.45
CA GLU A 116 -1.34 -13.66 -12.17
C GLU A 116 -1.63 -13.33 -10.72
N GLU A 117 -0.75 -13.76 -9.79
CA GLU A 117 -0.87 -13.42 -8.37
C GLU A 117 -0.71 -11.91 -8.09
N LEU A 118 -0.09 -11.13 -8.99
CA LEU A 118 0.04 -9.67 -8.88
C LEU A 118 -1.14 -8.89 -9.47
N LEU A 119 -2.09 -9.59 -10.08
CA LEU A 119 -3.36 -9.02 -10.51
C LEU A 119 -4.35 -9.18 -9.36
N TYR A 120 -4.56 -8.09 -8.62
CA TYR A 120 -5.37 -8.15 -7.40
C TYR A 120 -6.83 -7.88 -7.72
N ASP A 121 -7.68 -8.82 -7.32
CA ASP A 121 -9.12 -8.65 -7.33
C ASP A 121 -9.62 -7.91 -6.08
N LYS A 122 -10.88 -7.48 -6.10
CA LYS A 122 -11.55 -6.80 -4.99
C LYS A 122 -11.44 -7.58 -3.68
N GLU A 123 -11.66 -8.89 -3.74
CA GLU A 123 -11.65 -9.77 -2.56
C GLU A 123 -10.27 -9.79 -1.91
N LYS A 124 -9.21 -9.92 -2.72
CA LYS A 124 -7.83 -9.89 -2.24
C LYS A 124 -7.48 -8.57 -1.54
N LEU A 125 -7.93 -7.45 -2.10
CA LEU A 125 -7.71 -6.12 -1.53
C LEU A 125 -8.45 -5.93 -0.20
N LEU A 126 -9.65 -6.49 -0.07
CA LEU A 126 -10.41 -6.48 1.18
C LEU A 126 -9.76 -7.37 2.25
N GLU A 127 -9.31 -8.57 1.88
CA GLU A 127 -8.55 -9.45 2.78
C GLU A 127 -7.27 -8.78 3.29
N ASN A 128 -6.57 -8.06 2.42
CA ASN A 128 -5.39 -7.28 2.80
C ASN A 128 -5.75 -6.18 3.79
N GLY A 129 -6.87 -5.49 3.58
CA GLY A 129 -7.40 -4.51 4.54
C GLY A 129 -7.71 -5.14 5.88
N ASP A 130 -8.46 -6.23 5.90
CA ASP A 130 -8.86 -6.92 7.13
C ASP A 130 -7.62 -7.43 7.92
N ARG A 131 -6.57 -7.88 7.22
CA ARG A 131 -5.31 -8.33 7.84
C ARG A 131 -4.49 -7.17 8.44
N TRP A 132 -4.44 -6.03 7.78
CA TRP A 132 -3.55 -4.92 8.12
C TRP A 132 -4.26 -3.71 8.77
N GLU A 133 -5.58 -3.77 8.99
CA GLU A 133 -6.40 -2.62 9.43
C GLU A 133 -5.87 -1.98 10.72
N THR A 134 -5.40 -2.77 11.69
CA THR A 134 -4.86 -2.24 12.95
C THR A 134 -3.68 -1.30 12.72
N GLU A 135 -2.74 -1.68 11.87
CA GLU A 135 -1.53 -0.91 11.60
C GLU A 135 -1.83 0.27 10.66
N ILE A 136 -2.66 0.04 9.64
CA ILE A 136 -3.17 1.07 8.74
C ILE A 136 -3.89 2.17 9.53
N ALA A 137 -4.75 1.81 10.48
CA ALA A 137 -5.50 2.76 11.29
C ALA A 137 -4.60 3.56 12.24
N GLU A 138 -3.52 2.98 12.77
CA GLU A 138 -2.52 3.70 13.55
C GLU A 138 -1.74 4.69 12.67
N ASN A 139 -1.27 4.26 11.50
CA ASN A 139 -0.54 5.11 10.56
C ASN A 139 -1.39 6.31 10.13
N LEU A 140 -2.66 6.10 9.77
CA LEU A 140 -3.57 7.19 9.39
C LEU A 140 -3.89 8.12 10.55
N ARG A 141 -4.04 7.62 11.78
CA ARG A 141 -4.19 8.48 12.97
C ARG A 141 -2.98 9.38 13.14
N SER A 142 -1.77 8.83 12.97
CA SER A 142 -0.51 9.60 13.07
C SER A 142 -0.37 10.65 11.97
N GLU A 143 -0.91 10.39 10.78
CA GLU A 143 -0.80 11.27 9.61
C GLU A 143 -1.91 12.32 9.51
N SER A 144 -3.05 12.12 10.16
CA SER A 144 -4.29 12.91 9.99
C SER A 144 -4.13 14.43 10.03
N LEU A 145 -3.11 14.97 10.72
CA LEU A 145 -2.83 16.40 10.83
C LEU A 145 -2.12 17.02 9.60
N TYR A 146 -1.58 16.19 8.71
CA TYR A 146 -0.74 16.59 7.59
C TYR A 146 -1.37 16.29 6.22
N ARG A 147 -2.60 15.77 6.21
CA ARG A 147 -3.46 15.54 5.04
C ARG A 147 -4.50 16.66 4.96
#